data_AF-A0A7X8MRT8-F1
#
_entry.id   AF-A0A7X8MRT8-F1
#
_cell.length_a   1.000
_cell.length_b   1.000
_cell.length_c   1.000
_cell.angle_alpha   90.00
_cell.angle_beta   90.00
_cell.angle_gamma   90.00
#
_symmetry.space_group_name_H-M   'P 1'
#
loop_
_entity.id
_entity.type
_entity.pdbx_description
1 polymer ?
#
loop_
_entity_poly.entity_id
_entity_poly.type
_entity_poly.pdbx_seq_one_letter_code
_entity_poly.pdbx_strand_id
1 'polypeptide(L)'
;EGFKINKSKTRFLKAHNRQCITGIVVNNEELGVPKKWVKILRAAIHNGKKEKAKGQLPQETIRKISGMAAWLKSVNAERYKDIISEAYELIKS
;
A
#
# COMPACT_ATOMS: atom_id res chain seq x y z
N GLU A 1 -3.79 -28.00 -26.71
CA GLU A 1 -3.41 -26.58 -26.92
C GLU A 1 -4.64 -25.82 -27.41
N GLY A 2 -4.88 -24.58 -26.96
CA GLY A 2 -6.11 -23.84 -27.33
C GLY A 2 -6.55 -22.75 -26.35
N PHE A 3 -5.62 -22.02 -25.72
CA PHE A 3 -6.00 -20.92 -24.83
C PHE A 3 -6.66 -19.79 -25.63
N LYS A 4 -7.87 -19.37 -25.22
CA LYS A 4 -8.60 -18.25 -25.82
C LYS A 4 -8.47 -17.01 -24.94
N ILE A 5 -8.13 -15.88 -25.54
CA ILE A 5 -8.04 -14.60 -24.85
C ILE A 5 -9.44 -14.12 -24.47
N ASN A 6 -9.62 -13.75 -23.20
CA ASN A 6 -10.86 -13.11 -22.75
C ASN A 6 -10.84 -11.62 -23.12
N LYS A 7 -11.56 -11.24 -24.17
CA LYS A 7 -11.62 -9.85 -24.67
C LYS A 7 -12.14 -8.84 -23.64
N SER A 8 -13.01 -9.25 -22.71
CA SER A 8 -13.53 -8.36 -21.66
C SER A 8 -12.47 -7.98 -20.62
N LYS A 9 -11.48 -8.86 -20.40
CA LYS A 9 -10.38 -8.66 -19.45
C LYS A 9 -9.10 -8.15 -20.11
N THR A 10 -9.11 -8.00 -21.45
CA THR A 10 -7.92 -7.66 -22.23
C THR A 10 -7.99 -6.22 -22.69
N ARG A 11 -6.95 -5.44 -22.39
CA ARG A 11 -6.81 -4.06 -22.84
C ARG A 11 -5.35 -3.77 -23.18
N PHE A 12 -5.12 -3.07 -24.27
CA PHE A 12 -3.80 -2.53 -24.60
C PHE A 12 -3.53 -1.30 -23.73
N LEU A 13 -2.46 -1.34 -22.93
CA LEU A 13 -2.05 -0.25 -22.04
C LEU A 13 -0.82 0.45 -22.62
N LYS A 14 -0.96 1.72 -23.00
CA LYS A 14 0.18 2.57 -23.41
C LYS A 14 0.97 3.06 -22.20
N ALA A 15 2.26 3.34 -22.34
CA ALA A 15 3.17 3.73 -21.25
C ALA A 15 2.68 4.91 -20.39
N HIS A 16 2.01 5.91 -20.99
CA HIS A 16 1.46 7.06 -20.24
C HIS A 16 0.23 6.73 -19.39
N ASN A 17 -0.41 5.57 -19.60
CA ASN A 17 -1.54 5.14 -18.79
C ASN A 17 -1.02 4.41 -17.56
N ARG A 18 -1.68 4.65 -16.41
CA ARG A 18 -1.43 3.85 -15.21
C ARG A 18 -1.66 2.37 -15.50
N GLN A 19 -0.61 1.56 -15.38
CA GLN A 19 -0.71 0.10 -15.49
C GLN A 19 -0.75 -0.49 -14.09
N CYS A 20 -1.67 -1.42 -13.85
CA CYS A 20 -1.83 -2.08 -12.56
C CYS A 20 -1.78 -3.58 -12.80
N ILE A 21 -0.68 -4.21 -12.38
CA ILE A 21 -0.45 -5.65 -12.52
C ILE A 21 -0.50 -6.24 -11.11
N THR A 22 -1.41 -7.20 -10.88
CA THR A 22 -1.59 -7.87 -9.58
C THR A 22 -1.67 -6.92 -8.37
N GLY A 23 -2.30 -5.75 -8.54
CA GLY A 23 -2.45 -4.75 -7.48
C GLY A 23 -1.24 -3.82 -7.27
N ILE A 24 -0.17 -3.97 -8.05
CA ILE A 24 1.00 -3.11 -8.09
C ILE A 24 0.89 -2.18 -9.30
N VAL A 25 1.21 -0.90 -9.11
CA VAL A 25 1.30 0.07 -10.20
C VAL A 25 2.68 -0.02 -10.81
N VAL A 26 2.75 -0.20 -12.12
CA VAL A 26 4.00 -0.27 -12.88
C VAL A 26 3.93 0.79 -13.96
N ASN A 27 4.71 1.87 -13.83
CA ASN A 27 4.76 2.93 -14.84
C ASN A 27 6.22 3.33 -15.06
N ASN A 28 6.68 3.39 -16.31
CA ASN A 28 8.04 3.81 -16.66
C ASN A 28 9.11 3.17 -15.76
N GLU A 29 9.03 1.85 -15.58
CA GLU A 29 9.96 1.06 -14.75
C GLU A 29 9.88 1.30 -13.22
N GLU A 30 9.06 2.24 -12.77
CA GLU A 30 8.80 2.44 -11.35
C GLU A 30 7.67 1.56 -10.83
N LEU A 31 7.92 0.94 -9.67
CA LEU A 31 6.91 0.26 -8.88
C LEU A 31 6.22 1.24 -7.91
N GLY A 32 4.92 1.10 -7.78
CA GLY A 32 4.12 1.81 -6.80
C GLY A 32 2.89 1.02 -6.39
N VAL A 33 2.09 1.59 -5.51
CA VAL A 33 0.83 1.01 -5.08
C VAL A 33 -0.35 1.91 -5.48
N PRO A 34 -1.57 1.37 -5.59
CA PRO A 34 -2.77 2.18 -5.83
C PRO A 34 -2.92 3.29 -4.77
N LYS A 35 -3.30 4.50 -5.20
CA LYS A 35 -3.53 5.64 -4.28
C LYS A 35 -4.53 5.31 -3.16
N LYS A 36 -5.52 4.47 -3.45
CA LYS A 36 -6.50 3.98 -2.46
C LYS A 36 -5.81 3.21 -1.33
N TRP A 37 -4.82 2.37 -1.64
CA TRP A 37 -4.05 1.61 -0.65
C TRP A 37 -3.28 2.53 0.30
N VAL A 38 -2.56 3.52 -0.25
CA VAL A 38 -1.83 4.52 0.56
C VAL A 38 -2.80 5.31 1.47
N LYS A 39 -3.96 5.70 0.94
CA LYS A 39 -4.99 6.40 1.74
C LYS A 39 -5.49 5.57 2.91
N ILE A 40 -5.69 4.26 2.72
CA ILE A 40 -6.14 3.35 3.80
C ILE A 40 -5.06 3.27 4.88
N LEU A 41 -3.77 3.17 4.51
CA LEU A 41 -2.68 3.16 5.49
C LEU A 41 -2.63 4.47 6.29
N ARG A 42 -2.74 5.64 5.62
CA ARG A 42 -2.81 6.94 6.31
C ARG A 42 -3.97 7.01 7.30
N ALA A 43 -5.14 6.54 6.90
CA ALA A 43 -6.31 6.51 7.78
C ALA A 43 -6.09 5.58 8.99
N ALA A 44 -5.46 4.41 8.78
CA ALA A 44 -5.12 3.48 9.85
C ALA A 44 -4.14 4.10 10.85
N ILE A 45 -3.08 4.77 10.36
CA ILE A 45 -2.11 5.50 11.20
C ILE A 45 -2.81 6.61 11.99
N HIS A 46 -3.64 7.43 11.33
CA HIS A 46 -4.37 8.53 11.98
C HIS A 46 -5.31 8.04 13.09
N ASN A 47 -6.07 6.98 12.82
CA ASN A 47 -6.94 6.39 13.83
C ASN A 47 -6.13 5.75 14.95
N GLY A 48 -5.02 5.09 14.64
CA GLY A 48 -4.10 4.55 15.65
C GLY A 48 -3.53 5.65 16.56
N LYS A 49 -3.11 6.79 16.01
CA LYS A 49 -2.69 7.96 16.81
C LYS A 49 -3.78 8.41 17.79
N LYS A 50 -5.04 8.45 17.34
CA LYS A 50 -6.19 8.79 18.21
C LYS A 50 -6.46 7.74 19.29
N GLU A 51 -6.31 6.46 18.97
CA GLU A 51 -6.48 5.37 19.95
C GLU A 51 -5.38 5.41 21.01
N LYS A 52 -4.12 5.60 20.59
CA LYS A 52 -2.98 5.78 21.49
C LYS A 52 -3.11 7.02 22.38
N ALA A 53 -3.71 8.10 21.89
CA ALA A 53 -4.00 9.26 22.73
C ALA A 53 -5.01 8.96 23.86
N LYS A 54 -5.86 7.92 23.69
CA LYS A 54 -6.84 7.50 24.71
C LYS A 54 -6.30 6.42 25.66
N GLY A 55 -5.09 5.91 25.42
CA GLY A 55 -4.52 4.81 26.20
C GLY A 55 -3.54 3.98 25.37
N GLN A 56 -3.68 2.67 25.42
CA GLN A 56 -2.79 1.77 24.69
C GLN A 56 -3.33 1.43 23.31
N LEU A 57 -2.42 1.24 22.36
CA LEU A 57 -2.78 0.83 21.01
C LEU A 57 -3.14 -0.67 21.01
N PRO A 58 -4.30 -1.07 20.49
CA PRO A 58 -4.66 -2.49 20.41
C PRO A 58 -3.64 -3.28 19.59
N GLN A 59 -3.32 -4.50 20.05
CA GLN A 59 -2.37 -5.38 19.36
C GLN A 59 -2.79 -5.70 17.92
N GLU A 60 -4.09 -5.78 17.65
CA GLU A 60 -4.62 -5.96 16.30
C GLU A 60 -4.28 -4.76 15.40
N THR A 61 -4.47 -3.53 15.90
CA THR A 61 -4.13 -2.28 15.20
C THR A 61 -2.63 -2.23 14.89
N ILE A 62 -1.77 -2.61 15.86
CA ILE A 62 -0.31 -2.72 15.67
C ILE A 62 0.02 -3.67 14.52
N ARG A 63 -0.51 -4.91 14.57
CA ARG A 63 -0.24 -5.94 13.55
C ARG A 63 -0.72 -5.50 12.17
N LYS A 64 -1.89 -4.87 12.10
CA LYS A 64 -2.46 -4.34 10.85
C LYS A 64 -1.57 -3.26 10.24
N ILE A 65 -1.19 -2.23 11.02
CA ILE A 65 -0.34 -1.15 10.54
C ILE A 65 1.04 -1.68 10.14
N SER A 66 1.63 -2.58 10.95
CA SER A 66 2.91 -3.22 10.67
C SER A 66 2.91 -3.98 9.33
N GLY A 67 1.91 -4.85 9.11
CA GLY A 67 1.80 -5.62 7.86
C GLY A 67 1.62 -4.72 6.63
N MET A 68 0.78 -3.69 6.75
CA MET A 68 0.57 -2.72 5.66
C MET A 68 1.83 -1.92 5.33
N ALA A 69 2.58 -1.48 6.34
CA ALA A 69 3.83 -0.75 6.15
C ALA A 69 4.93 -1.64 5.56
N ALA A 70 5.04 -2.89 6.03
CA ALA A 70 5.99 -3.87 5.51
C ALA A 70 5.76 -4.17 4.03
N TRP A 71 4.50 -4.35 3.62
CA TRP A 71 4.15 -4.54 2.21
C TRP A 71 4.47 -3.30 1.36
N LEU A 72 4.20 -2.09 1.88
CA LEU A 72 4.52 -0.85 1.17
C LEU A 72 6.04 -0.69 0.98
N LYS A 73 6.82 -1.06 2.02
CA LYS A 73 8.28 -1.08 1.99
C LYS A 73 8.83 -2.06 0.97
N SER A 74 8.23 -3.26 0.83
CA SER A 74 8.68 -4.24 -0.16
C SER A 74 8.40 -3.84 -1.60
N VAL A 75 7.37 -3.01 -1.85
CA VAL A 75 7.07 -2.49 -3.18
C VAL A 75 8.00 -1.35 -3.58
N ASN A 76 8.15 -0.33 -2.73
CA ASN A 76 9.02 0.81 -3.00
C ASN A 76 9.32 1.58 -1.71
N ALA A 77 10.41 1.22 -1.03
CA ALA A 77 10.80 1.82 0.24
C ALA A 77 11.11 3.32 0.13
N GLU A 78 11.78 3.74 -0.95
CA GLU A 78 12.22 5.13 -1.11
C GLU A 78 11.03 6.07 -1.34
N ARG A 79 10.13 5.69 -2.26
CA ARG A 79 8.94 6.49 -2.58
C ARG A 79 8.00 6.69 -1.40
N TYR A 80 7.95 5.74 -0.48
CA TYR A 80 7.00 5.73 0.64
C TYR A 80 7.69 5.88 2.00
N LYS A 81 8.94 6.34 2.03
CA LYS A 81 9.77 6.46 3.23
C LYS A 81 9.04 7.14 4.40
N ASP A 82 8.40 8.28 4.15
CA ASP A 82 7.77 9.08 5.20
C ASP A 82 6.61 8.35 5.89
N ILE A 83 5.69 7.77 5.10
CA ILE A 83 4.54 7.04 5.66
C ILE A 83 4.96 5.74 6.33
N ILE A 84 6.04 5.10 5.86
CA ILE A 84 6.61 3.91 6.49
C ILE A 84 7.25 4.28 7.84
N SER A 85 8.01 5.38 7.90
CA SER A 85 8.61 5.87 9.15
C SER A 85 7.52 6.19 10.18
N GLU A 86 6.52 6.97 9.76
CA GLU A 86 5.40 7.35 10.61
C GLU A 86 4.64 6.13 11.17
N ALA A 87 4.44 5.09 10.35
CA ALA A 87 3.83 3.84 10.77
C ALA A 87 4.66 3.13 11.84
N TYR A 88 5.99 3.03 11.64
CA TYR A 88 6.87 2.33 12.58
C TYR A 88 7.07 3.11 13.88
N GLU A 89 7.14 4.44 13.85
CA GLU A 89 7.21 5.30 15.03
C GLU A 89 5.96 5.14 15.91
N LEU A 90 4.78 5.10 15.29
CA LEU A 90 3.51 4.92 15.99
C LEU A 90 3.47 3.59 16.79
N ILE A 91 3.95 2.49 16.19
CA ILE A 91 3.85 1.15 16.77
C ILE A 91 5.03 0.74 17.67
N LYS A 92 6.20 1.41 17.57
CA LYS A 92 7.38 1.09 18.40
C LYS A 92 7.25 1.56 19.85
N SER A 93 6.32 2.47 20.14
CA SER A 93 6.08 3.04 21.46
C SER A 93 4.76 2.58 22.05
#